data_AF-A0A1V5VVH3-F1
#
_entry.id   AF-A0A1V5VVH3-F1
#
_cell.length_a   1.000
_cell.length_b   1.000
_cell.length_c   1.000
_cell.angle_alpha   90.00
_cell.angle_beta   90.00
_cell.angle_gamma   90.00
#
_symmetry.space_group_name_H-M   'P 1'
#
loop_
_entity.id
_entity.type
_entity.pdbx_description
1 polymer ?
#
loop_
_entity_poly.entity_id
_entity_poly.type
_entity_poly.pdbx_seq_one_letter_code
_entity_poly.pdbx_strand_id
1 'polypeptide(L)'
;MEKKISATEARIHFGELIRKVKEEQQPYIVERDGEPYVVLLSAEAYARLKQNREPDWREALSQARQLREKMAARRGDMPLPDPAEMIREMREDRTRQLLETLEQRDKEEAPER
;
A
#
# COMPACT_ATOMS: atom_id res chain seq x y z
N MET A 1 27.47 1.58 -3.50
CA MET A 1 28.09 2.15 -4.71
C MET A 1 27.52 1.43 -5.91
N GLU A 2 27.12 2.15 -6.95
CA GLU A 2 26.58 1.54 -8.16
C GLU A 2 27.72 0.87 -8.95
N LYS A 3 27.54 -0.41 -9.31
CA LYS A 3 28.55 -1.14 -10.08
C LYS A 3 28.49 -0.71 -11.54
N LYS A 4 29.64 -0.39 -12.11
CA LYS A 4 29.79 0.10 -13.49
C LYS A 4 30.62 -0.87 -14.31
N ILE A 5 30.26 -1.06 -15.57
CA ILE A 5 30.97 -1.92 -16.52
C ILE A 5 30.88 -1.31 -17.92
N SER A 6 31.94 -1.41 -18.73
CA SER A 6 31.85 -0.92 -20.11
C SER A 6 30.98 -1.84 -20.97
N ALA A 7 30.36 -1.30 -22.03
CA ALA A 7 29.60 -2.09 -22.99
C ALA A 7 30.45 -3.18 -23.66
N THR A 8 31.74 -2.90 -23.87
CA THR A 8 32.70 -3.88 -24.40
C THR A 8 32.90 -5.05 -23.43
N GLU A 9 33.14 -4.75 -22.16
CA GLU A 9 33.35 -5.77 -21.13
C GLU A 9 32.08 -6.59 -20.89
N ALA A 10 30.93 -5.92 -20.82
CA ALA A 10 29.63 -6.56 -20.69
C ALA A 10 29.33 -7.51 -21.85
N ARG A 11 29.71 -7.15 -23.09
CA ARG A 11 29.55 -8.02 -24.27
C ARG A 11 30.43 -9.27 -24.19
N ILE A 12 31.68 -9.12 -23.76
CA ILE A 12 32.63 -10.24 -23.68
C ILE A 12 32.23 -11.21 -22.54
N HIS A 13 31.81 -10.67 -21.40
CA HIS A 13 31.55 -11.44 -20.17
C HIS A 13 30.06 -11.55 -19.81
N PHE A 14 29.17 -11.49 -20.82
CA PHE A 14 27.72 -11.36 -20.57
C PHE A 14 27.13 -12.50 -19.72
N GLY A 15 27.56 -13.74 -19.96
CA GLY A 15 27.07 -14.89 -19.20
C GLY A 15 27.45 -14.85 -17.71
N GLU A 16 28.65 -14.37 -17.38
CA GLU A 16 29.08 -14.16 -16.00
C GLU A 16 28.36 -12.97 -15.37
N LEU A 17 28.18 -11.89 -16.13
CA LEU A 17 27.45 -10.70 -15.70
C LEU A 17 26.00 -11.04 -15.31
N ILE A 18 25.30 -11.89 -16.07
CA ILE A 18 23.94 -12.36 -15.71
C ILE A 18 23.94 -13.07 -14.36
N ARG A 19 24.91 -13.97 -14.11
CA ARG A 19 25.00 -14.70 -12.83
C ARG A 19 25.23 -13.73 -11.68
N LYS A 20 26.18 -12.81 -11.82
CA LYS A 20 26.46 -11.77 -10.81
C LYS A 20 25.24 -10.91 -10.52
N VAL A 21 24.54 -10.41 -11.54
CA VAL A 21 23.32 -9.60 -11.38
C VAL A 21 22.22 -10.38 -10.64
N LYS A 22 22.08 -11.68 -10.91
CA LYS A 22 21.11 -12.55 -10.25
C LYS A 22 21.49 -12.89 -8.81
N GLU A 23 22.75 -13.18 -8.55
CA GLU A 23 23.24 -13.60 -7.22
C GLU A 23 23.34 -12.43 -6.26
N GLU A 24 23.88 -11.30 -6.72
CA GLU A 24 24.10 -10.13 -5.89
C GLU A 24 22.83 -9.30 -5.70
N GLN A 25 21.84 -9.44 -6.59
CA GLN A 25 20.61 -8.64 -6.60
C GLN A 25 20.86 -7.12 -6.60
N GLN A 26 21.97 -6.69 -7.19
CA GLN A 26 22.36 -5.29 -7.32
C GLN A 26 22.32 -4.81 -8.78
N PRO A 27 21.97 -3.54 -9.03
CA PRO A 27 22.03 -2.95 -10.36
C PRO A 27 23.46 -2.82 -10.89
N TYR A 28 23.64 -3.12 -12.18
CA TYR A 28 24.86 -2.85 -12.92
C TYR A 28 24.59 -1.81 -14.01
N ILE A 29 25.35 -0.73 -14.01
CA ILE A 29 25.33 0.29 -15.04
C ILE A 29 26.33 -0.10 -16.14
N VAL A 30 25.82 -0.28 -17.35
CA VAL A 30 26.66 -0.47 -18.53
C VAL A 30 26.92 0.89 -19.15
N GLU A 31 28.19 1.25 -19.26
CA GLU A 31 28.64 2.52 -19.81
C GLU A 31 29.12 2.34 -21.25
N ARG A 32 28.87 3.34 -22.09
CA ARG A 32 29.45 3.44 -23.43
C ARG A 32 30.11 4.81 -23.54
N ASP A 33 31.40 4.83 -23.90
CA ASP A 33 32.19 6.06 -24.01
C ASP A 33 32.19 6.90 -22.71
N GLY A 34 32.13 6.23 -21.55
CA GLY A 34 32.09 6.85 -20.21
C GLY A 34 30.70 7.29 -19.75
N GLU A 35 29.69 7.21 -20.61
CA GLU A 35 28.32 7.61 -20.29
C GLU A 35 27.46 6.38 -19.91
N PRO A 36 26.64 6.46 -18.84
CA PRO A 36 25.65 5.44 -18.51
C PRO A 36 24.70 5.19 -19.69
N TYR A 37 24.72 3.98 -20.24
CA TYR A 37 23.97 3.63 -21.44
C TYR A 37 22.74 2.76 -21.14
N VAL A 38 22.90 1.73 -20.31
CA VAL A 38 21.80 0.87 -19.84
C VAL A 38 22.03 0.40 -18.41
N VAL A 39 20.97 -0.07 -17.74
CA VAL A 39 21.06 -0.71 -16.42
C VAL A 39 20.60 -2.15 -16.53
N LEU A 40 21.42 -3.08 -16.02
CA LEU A 40 21.03 -4.48 -15.84
C LEU A 40 20.52 -4.69 -14.42
N LEU A 41 19.35 -5.32 -14.33
CA LEU A 41 18.70 -5.73 -13.10
C LEU A 41 18.34 -7.20 -13.18
N SER A 42 18.28 -7.87 -12.03
CA SER A 42 17.61 -9.18 -11.96
C SER A 42 16.12 -8.99 -12.31
N ALA A 43 15.49 -10.03 -12.86
CA ALA A 43 14.07 -10.00 -13.15
C ALA A 43 13.23 -9.71 -11.90
N GLU A 44 13.66 -10.21 -10.74
CA GLU A 44 13.03 -9.96 -9.45
C GLU A 44 13.14 -8.49 -9.04
N ALA A 45 14.34 -7.90 -9.11
CA ALA A 45 14.57 -6.49 -8.78
C ALA A 45 13.74 -5.57 -9.70
N TYR A 46 13.65 -5.91 -11.00
CA TYR A 46 12.80 -5.19 -11.94
C TYR A 46 11.31 -5.31 -11.61
N ALA A 47 10.84 -6.49 -11.21
CA ALA A 47 9.46 -6.70 -10.78
C ALA A 47 9.12 -5.89 -9.52
N ARG A 48 10.00 -5.89 -8.52
CA ARG A 48 9.85 -5.06 -7.31
C ARG A 48 9.81 -3.58 -7.64
N LEU A 49 10.68 -3.12 -8.55
CA LEU A 49 10.68 -1.72 -8.99
C LEU A 49 9.39 -1.33 -9.72
N LYS A 50 8.81 -2.25 -10.51
CA LYS A 50 7.47 -2.04 -11.10
C LYS A 50 6.35 -1.99 -10.06
N GLN A 51 6.43 -2.80 -9.01
CA GLN A 51 5.42 -2.85 -7.95
C GLN A 51 5.49 -1.66 -6.99
N ASN A 52 6.70 -1.17 -6.70
CA ASN A 52 6.93 0.00 -5.85
C ASN A 52 6.81 1.33 -6.60
N ARG A 53 6.46 1.29 -7.89
CA ARG A 53 6.09 2.50 -8.60
C ARG A 53 4.81 3.01 -7.93
N GLU A 54 4.82 4.27 -7.45
CA GLU A 54 3.61 4.89 -6.91
C GLU A 54 2.45 4.58 -7.85
N PRO A 55 1.30 4.10 -7.33
CA PRO A 55 0.13 3.87 -8.17
C PRO A 55 -0.08 5.15 -8.95
N ASP A 56 -0.19 5.04 -10.28
CA ASP A 56 -0.40 6.20 -11.13
C ASP A 56 -1.59 6.94 -10.50
N TRP A 57 -1.37 8.16 -10.04
CA TRP A 57 -2.39 8.93 -9.33
C TRP A 57 -3.67 9.03 -10.20
N ARG A 58 -3.54 8.89 -11.53
CA ARG A 58 -4.65 8.77 -12.47
C ARG A 58 -5.43 7.48 -12.32
N GLU A 59 -4.75 6.36 -12.11
CA GLU A 59 -5.35 5.06 -11.83
C GLU A 59 -6.01 5.04 -10.45
N ALA A 60 -5.36 5.60 -9.42
CA ALA A 60 -5.97 5.77 -8.11
C ALA A 60 -7.23 6.64 -8.18
N LEU A 61 -7.19 7.74 -8.94
CA LEU A 61 -8.33 8.63 -9.16
C LEU A 61 -9.45 7.94 -9.95
N SER A 62 -9.12 7.13 -10.95
CA SER A 62 -10.13 6.39 -11.73
C SER A 62 -10.82 5.34 -10.87
N GLN A 63 -10.07 4.61 -10.04
CA GLN A 63 -10.61 3.65 -9.06
C GLN A 63 -11.51 4.35 -8.04
N ALA A 64 -11.09 5.49 -7.50
CA ALA A 64 -11.89 6.28 -6.57
C ALA A 64 -13.22 6.75 -7.18
N ARG A 65 -13.20 7.18 -8.45
CA ARG A 65 -14.43 7.55 -9.19
C ARG A 65 -15.37 6.36 -9.38
N GLN A 66 -14.85 5.21 -9.81
CA GLN A 66 -15.64 3.99 -9.98
C GLN A 66 -16.27 3.53 -8.66
N LEU A 67 -15.51 3.62 -7.56
CA LEU A 67 -16.03 3.27 -6.23
C LEU A 67 -17.16 4.23 -5.82
N ARG A 68 -16.99 5.54 -6.06
CA ARG A 68 -18.01 6.55 -5.79
C ARG A 68 -19.29 6.29 -6.59
N GLU A 69 -19.18 5.96 -7.87
CA GLU A 69 -20.32 5.61 -8.72
C GLU A 69 -21.06 4.37 -8.22
N LYS A 70 -20.34 3.32 -7.83
CA LYS A 70 -20.95 2.12 -7.23
C LYS A 70 -21.66 2.45 -5.91
N MET A 71 -21.08 3.29 -5.07
CA MET A 71 -21.72 3.73 -3.82
C MET A 71 -22.97 4.57 -4.09
N ALA A 72 -22.91 5.49 -5.05
CA ALA A 72 -24.05 6.30 -5.46
C ALA A 72 -25.18 5.43 -6.03
N ALA A 73 -24.87 4.48 -6.92
CA ALA A 73 -25.86 3.57 -7.50
C ALA A 73 -26.54 2.68 -6.44
N ARG A 74 -25.80 2.22 -5.43
CA ARG A 74 -26.37 1.44 -4.32
C ARG A 74 -27.24 2.27 -3.38
N ARG A 75 -26.90 3.55 -3.19
CA ARG A 75 -27.57 4.44 -2.24
C ARG A 75 -28.78 5.18 -2.85
N GLY A 76 -28.82 5.29 -4.19
CA GLY A 76 -29.82 6.11 -4.87
C GLY A 76 -29.71 7.57 -4.45
N ASP A 77 -30.86 8.22 -4.19
CA ASP A 77 -30.94 9.63 -3.77
C ASP A 77 -30.75 9.85 -2.27
N MET A 78 -30.42 8.82 -1.49
CA MET A 78 -30.25 9.00 -0.04
C MET A 78 -28.96 9.80 0.25
N PRO A 79 -29.05 10.94 0.96
CA PRO A 79 -27.88 11.73 1.30
C PRO A 79 -26.93 10.93 2.21
N LEU A 80 -25.65 11.33 2.22
CA LEU A 80 -24.76 10.87 3.28
C LEU A 80 -25.34 11.32 4.63
N PRO A 81 -25.42 10.43 5.64
CA PRO A 81 -25.72 10.86 6.99
C PRO A 81 -24.64 11.84 7.47
N ASP A 82 -25.03 12.79 8.31
CA ASP A 82 -24.10 13.74 8.91
C ASP A 82 -23.09 12.97 9.78
N PRO A 83 -21.78 13.03 9.50
CA PRO A 83 -20.77 12.37 10.31
C PRO A 83 -20.80 12.79 11.78
N ALA A 84 -21.13 14.05 12.09
CA ALA A 84 -21.21 14.52 13.47
C ALA A 84 -22.36 13.83 14.21
N GLU A 85 -23.50 13.66 13.54
CA GLU A 85 -24.66 12.99 14.09
C GLU A 85 -24.41 11.50 14.31
N MET A 86 -23.78 10.82 13.34
CA MET A 86 -23.37 9.42 13.50
C MET A 86 -22.44 9.23 14.71
N ILE A 87 -21.45 10.12 14.87
CA ILE A 87 -20.53 10.05 16.01
C ILE A 87 -21.27 10.30 17.32
N ARG A 88 -22.23 11.21 17.34
CA ARG A 88 -23.08 11.48 18.51
C ARG A 88 -23.88 10.24 18.90
N GLU A 89 -24.61 9.65 17.96
CA GLU A 89 -25.39 8.42 18.16
C GLU A 89 -24.52 7.27 18.68
N MET A 90 -23.35 7.05 18.06
CA MET A 90 -22.40 6.02 18.51
C MET A 90 -21.94 6.23 19.95
N ARG A 91 -21.72 7.49 20.37
CA ARG A 91 -21.32 7.83 21.74
C ARG A 91 -22.46 7.62 22.73
N GLU A 92 -23.68 7.99 22.36
CA GLU A 92 -24.87 7.80 23.20
C GLU A 92 -25.17 6.33 23.42
N ASP A 93 -25.14 5.52 22.36
CA ASP A 93 -25.29 4.07 22.44
C ASP A 93 -24.19 3.43 23.29
N ARG A 94 -22.93 3.88 23.11
CA ARG A 94 -21.82 3.40 23.93
C ARG A 94 -22.00 3.75 25.40
N THR A 95 -22.48 4.96 25.70
CA THR A 95 -22.74 5.41 27.08
C THR A 95 -23.84 4.57 27.71
N ARG A 96 -24.92 4.30 26.98
CA ARG A 96 -26.02 3.44 27.44
C ARG A 96 -25.54 2.04 27.80
N GLN A 97 -24.77 1.41 26.91
CA GLN A 97 -24.18 0.08 27.16
C GLN A 97 -23.30 0.05 28.41
N LEU A 98 -22.49 1.09 28.63
CA LEU A 98 -21.62 1.18 29.81
C LEU A 98 -22.43 1.34 31.10
N LEU A 99 -23.50 2.15 31.08
CA LEU A 99 -24.39 2.32 32.24
C LEU A 99 -25.13 1.02 32.56
N GLU A 100 -25.67 0.33 31.56
CA GLU A 100 -26.32 -0.98 31.74
C GLU A 100 -25.35 -2.02 32.35
N THR A 101 -24.08 -1.99 31.93
CA THR A 101 -23.03 -2.87 32.49
C THR A 101 -22.73 -2.55 33.95
N LEU A 102 -22.67 -1.26 34.32
CA LEU A 102 -22.43 -0.84 35.71
C LEU A 102 -23.62 -1.19 36.62
N GLU A 103 -24.84 -0.99 36.16
CA GLU A 103 -26.04 -1.35 36.92
C GLU A 103 -26.15 -2.87 37.17
N GLN A 104 -25.71 -3.70 36.22
CA GLN A 104 -25.65 -5.14 36.39
C GLN A 104 -24.62 -5.53 37.45
N ARG A 105 -23.44 -4.89 37.43
CA ARG A 105 -22.39 -5.10 38.44
C ARG A 105 -22.85 -4.69 39.85
N ASP A 106 -23.49 -3.54 39.99
CA ASP A 106 -23.97 -3.05 41.29
C ASP A 106 -25.07 -3.96 41.88
N LYS A 107 -25.88 -4.60 41.02
CA LYS A 107 -26.87 -5.61 41.43
C LYS A 107 -26.22 -6.94 41.85
N GLU A 108 -25.09 -7.32 41.27
CA GLU A 108 -24.34 -8.53 41.64
C GLU A 108 -23.50 -8.33 42.92
N GLU A 109 -23.04 -7.12 43.20
CA GLU A 109 -22.23 -6.77 44.40
C GLU A 109 -23.07 -6.51 45.68
N ALA A 110 -24.41 -6.56 45.60
CA ALA A 110 -25.31 -6.42 46.75
C ALA A 110 -25.89 -7.79 47.18
N PRO A 111 -25.16 -8.65 47.94
CA PRO A 111 -25.77 -9.80 48.58
C PRO A 111 -26.65 -9.33 49.74
N GLU A 112 -27.82 -9.97 49.85
CA GLU A 112 -28.85 -9.79 50.88
C GLU A 112 -28.25 -9.53 52.29
N ARG A 113 -28.76 -8.49 52.94
CA ARG A 113 -28.78 -8.38 54.41
C ARG A 113 -30.21 -8.58 54.89
#